data_AF-A0A7C5SMX7-F1
#
_entry.id   AF-A0A7C5SMX7-F1
#
_cell.length_a   1.000
_cell.length_b   1.000
_cell.length_c   1.000
_cell.angle_alpha   90.00
_cell.angle_beta   90.00
_cell.angle_gamma   90.00
#
_symmetry.space_group_name_H-M   'P 1'
#
loop_
_entity.id
_entity.type
_entity.pdbx_description
1 polymer ?
#
loop_
_entity_poly.entity_id
_entity_poly.type
_entity_poly.pdbx_seq_one_letter_code
_entity_poly.pdbx_strand_id
1 'polypeptide(L)'
;MIEGYLVKYKGYFWVIKGCEHFDDYVIAYPRYEITTRVRIKNTSVALEIAKKLGVVKYNDCLKLEVPLLKRDEIEDVLNPFNKELWPQLPREIDLVLGDLSSNELKDVGLTGSYLVSTILKDIKPRDVDLIIRDINVGFKVYKKLRELREKGISTPLEEPNEFEGCDPETRITLLKNRVLEGVIGNTVYSIRILSCRESTKPICVESYEFFSGELTIIRDLSPLIMPYVYVAESNLGGILVKSLRMRFSEIPVGIKLLVSNCRLERCSNGSIYISLDKCTVRAFSTNDHHSPSKLIVIQ
;
A
#
# COMPACT_ATOMS: atom_id res chain seq x y z
N MET A 1 7.68 -7.58 -13.52
CA MET A 1 6.83 -6.43 -13.10
C MET A 1 6.42 -6.68 -11.67
N ILE A 2 6.52 -5.67 -10.81
CA ILE A 2 6.17 -5.73 -9.38
C ILE A 2 5.35 -4.48 -9.02
N GLU A 3 4.97 -4.33 -7.76
CA GLU A 3 4.24 -3.16 -7.21
C GLU A 3 4.72 -1.85 -7.84
N GLY A 4 3.77 -1.02 -8.26
CA GLY A 4 4.05 0.31 -8.77
C GLY A 4 4.47 0.38 -10.24
N TYR A 5 4.70 -0.75 -10.92
CA TYR A 5 4.69 -0.74 -12.39
C TYR A 5 3.33 -0.28 -12.91
N LEU A 6 3.35 0.47 -14.01
CA LEU A 6 2.13 0.80 -14.73
C LEU A 6 2.13 0.11 -16.09
N VAL A 7 0.98 -0.43 -16.48
CA VAL A 7 0.83 -1.12 -17.76
C VAL A 7 -0.36 -0.58 -18.52
N LYS A 8 -0.21 -0.46 -19.84
CA LYS A 8 -1.29 -0.05 -20.73
C LYS A 8 -2.06 -1.28 -21.16
N TYR A 9 -3.38 -1.25 -20.97
CA TYR A 9 -4.28 -2.32 -21.41
C TYR A 9 -5.70 -1.79 -21.62
N LYS A 10 -6.24 -2.01 -22.81
CA LYS A 10 -7.62 -1.70 -23.22
C LYS A 10 -8.07 -0.28 -22.86
N GLY A 11 -7.24 0.71 -23.17
CA GLY A 11 -7.56 2.13 -22.96
C GLY A 11 -7.38 2.66 -21.53
N TYR A 12 -6.78 1.86 -20.63
CA TYR A 12 -6.46 2.27 -19.27
C TYR A 12 -4.98 2.07 -18.95
N PHE A 13 -4.46 2.90 -18.04
CA PHE A 13 -3.26 2.55 -17.28
C PHE A 13 -3.66 1.81 -16.01
N TRP A 14 -3.05 0.64 -15.85
CA TRP A 14 -3.24 -0.25 -14.72
C TRP A 14 -2.02 -0.21 -13.82
N VAL A 15 -2.23 -0.19 -12.50
CA VAL A 15 -1.16 -0.31 -11.53
C VAL A 15 -0.99 -1.77 -11.11
N ILE A 16 0.22 -2.28 -11.27
CA ILE A 16 0.62 -3.61 -10.81
C ILE A 16 0.63 -3.61 -9.27
N LYS A 17 0.04 -4.65 -8.67
CA LYS A 17 -0.16 -4.75 -7.22
C LYS A 17 0.60 -5.91 -6.59
N GLY A 18 1.44 -5.61 -5.61
CA GLY A 18 2.25 -6.57 -4.88
C GLY A 18 3.46 -7.07 -5.66
N CYS A 19 4.19 -8.00 -5.05
CA CYS A 19 5.31 -8.72 -5.66
C CYS A 19 4.89 -10.05 -6.30
N GLU A 20 3.75 -10.59 -5.85
CA GLU A 20 3.32 -11.94 -6.13
C GLU A 20 2.40 -11.98 -7.36
N HIS A 21 2.82 -12.70 -8.38
CA HIS A 21 2.12 -12.82 -9.66
C HIS A 21 2.22 -14.23 -10.21
N PHE A 22 1.37 -14.53 -11.19
CA PHE A 22 1.39 -15.83 -11.88
C PHE A 22 2.31 -15.76 -13.10
N ASP A 23 2.67 -16.94 -13.63
CA ASP A 23 3.61 -17.05 -14.75
C ASP A 23 3.10 -16.24 -15.95
N ASP A 24 1.87 -16.51 -16.40
CA ASP A 24 1.28 -15.81 -17.56
C ASP A 24 0.48 -14.55 -17.21
N TYR A 25 0.24 -14.30 -15.92
CA TYR A 25 -0.67 -13.23 -15.49
C TYR A 25 -0.05 -12.32 -14.42
N VAL A 26 -0.37 -11.04 -14.50
CA VAL A 26 -0.09 -10.06 -13.44
C VAL A 26 -1.37 -9.57 -12.78
N ILE A 27 -1.29 -9.32 -11.47
CA ILE A 27 -2.38 -8.72 -10.72
C ILE A 27 -2.25 -7.20 -10.86
N ALA A 28 -3.24 -6.58 -11.47
CA ALA A 28 -3.22 -5.14 -11.75
C ALA A 28 -4.62 -4.54 -11.57
N TYR A 29 -4.71 -3.27 -11.19
CA TYR A 29 -6.00 -2.57 -11.07
C TYR A 29 -5.99 -1.31 -11.95
N PRO A 30 -7.09 -0.99 -12.65
CA PRO A 30 -7.13 0.20 -13.49
C PRO A 30 -7.05 1.44 -12.59
N ARG A 31 -6.20 2.39 -12.98
CA ARG A 31 -5.93 3.59 -12.17
C ARG A 31 -6.15 4.88 -12.93
N TYR A 32 -5.97 4.88 -14.25
CA TYR A 32 -6.25 6.04 -15.09
C TYR A 32 -6.93 5.59 -16.38
N GLU A 33 -7.99 6.28 -16.76
CA GLU A 33 -8.56 6.17 -18.11
C GLU A 33 -7.80 7.09 -19.06
N ILE A 34 -7.30 6.56 -20.17
CA ILE A 34 -6.36 7.30 -21.04
C ILE A 34 -7.06 8.42 -21.80
N THR A 35 -8.25 8.15 -22.34
CA THR A 35 -9.00 9.10 -23.17
C THR A 35 -9.53 10.27 -22.36
N THR A 36 -10.22 9.99 -21.25
CA THR A 36 -10.83 11.02 -20.39
C THR A 36 -9.84 11.62 -19.40
N ARG A 37 -8.68 10.96 -19.20
CA ARG A 37 -7.63 11.34 -18.26
C ARG A 37 -8.09 11.35 -16.80
N VAL A 38 -9.16 10.61 -16.50
CA VAL A 38 -9.74 10.52 -15.16
C VAL A 38 -8.94 9.53 -14.32
N ARG A 39 -8.55 9.95 -13.11
CA ARG A 39 -7.95 9.08 -12.09
C ARG A 39 -9.04 8.28 -11.39
N ILE A 40 -8.94 6.95 -11.46
CA ILE A 40 -9.84 6.01 -10.77
C ILE A 40 -9.34 5.86 -9.33
N LYS A 41 -9.94 6.59 -8.39
CA LYS A 41 -9.52 6.58 -6.98
C LYS A 41 -10.02 5.36 -6.21
N ASN A 42 -11.24 4.94 -6.53
CA ASN A 42 -12.04 3.97 -5.79
C ASN A 42 -11.78 2.53 -6.28
N THR A 43 -11.54 1.61 -5.36
CA THR A 43 -11.21 0.21 -5.63
C THR A 43 -12.41 -0.55 -6.20
N SER A 44 -13.62 -0.24 -5.71
CA SER A 44 -14.87 -0.84 -6.18
C SER A 44 -15.13 -0.46 -7.64
N VAL A 45 -14.96 0.82 -8.00
CA VAL A 45 -15.05 1.31 -9.39
C VAL A 45 -13.97 0.65 -10.27
N ALA A 46 -12.75 0.55 -9.75
CA ALA A 46 -11.66 -0.12 -10.47
C ALA A 46 -11.99 -1.60 -10.77
N LEU A 47 -12.62 -2.30 -9.81
CA LEU A 47 -13.05 -3.68 -9.98
C LEU A 47 -14.21 -3.80 -10.97
N GLU A 48 -15.17 -2.88 -10.96
CA GLU A 48 -16.27 -2.86 -11.94
C GLU A 48 -15.75 -2.68 -13.38
N ILE A 49 -14.80 -1.77 -13.60
CA ILE A 49 -14.13 -1.60 -14.89
C ILE A 49 -13.46 -2.92 -15.31
N ALA A 50 -12.71 -3.54 -14.39
CA ALA A 50 -12.04 -4.80 -14.67
C ALA A 50 -13.03 -5.95 -14.99
N LYS A 51 -14.19 -5.99 -14.32
CA LYS A 51 -15.27 -6.95 -14.60
C LYS A 51 -15.85 -6.72 -16.00
N LYS A 52 -16.15 -5.47 -16.37
CA LYS A 52 -16.65 -5.11 -17.71
C LYS A 52 -15.67 -5.48 -18.82
N LEU A 53 -14.37 -5.39 -18.56
CA LEU A 53 -13.31 -5.78 -19.50
C LEU A 53 -13.02 -7.29 -19.53
N GLY A 54 -13.71 -8.09 -18.70
CA GLY A 54 -13.60 -9.55 -18.68
C GLY A 54 -12.30 -10.10 -18.09
N VAL A 55 -11.58 -9.31 -17.30
CA VAL A 55 -10.26 -9.71 -16.74
C VAL A 55 -10.30 -10.12 -15.27
N VAL A 56 -11.45 -9.98 -14.60
CA VAL A 56 -11.62 -10.48 -13.23
C VAL A 56 -11.92 -11.96 -13.25
N LYS A 57 -11.11 -12.74 -12.54
CA LYS A 57 -11.27 -14.19 -12.40
C LYS A 57 -11.17 -14.57 -10.94
N TYR A 58 -11.93 -15.61 -10.54
CA TYR A 58 -11.65 -16.28 -9.29
C TYR A 58 -10.32 -17.02 -9.42
N ASN A 59 -9.41 -16.79 -8.48
CA ASN A 59 -8.14 -17.47 -8.44
C ASN A 59 -8.11 -18.47 -7.29
N ASP A 60 -7.92 -19.75 -7.59
CA ASP A 60 -7.95 -20.82 -6.60
C ASP A 60 -6.80 -20.77 -5.60
N CYS A 61 -5.62 -20.30 -6.01
CA CYS A 61 -4.47 -20.15 -5.13
C CYS A 61 -4.71 -19.05 -4.09
N LEU A 62 -5.29 -17.92 -4.48
CA LEU A 62 -5.58 -16.84 -3.53
C LEU A 62 -6.93 -17.01 -2.83
N LYS A 63 -7.84 -17.83 -3.38
CA LYS A 63 -9.25 -17.95 -2.98
C LYS A 63 -10.00 -16.61 -3.05
N LEU A 64 -9.72 -15.78 -4.05
CA LEU A 64 -10.42 -14.50 -4.25
C LEU A 64 -10.58 -14.12 -5.73
N GLU A 65 -11.59 -13.29 -6.00
CA GLU A 65 -11.71 -12.57 -7.27
C GLU A 65 -10.62 -11.48 -7.35
N VAL A 66 -9.79 -11.58 -8.40
CA VAL A 66 -8.74 -10.64 -8.72
C VAL A 66 -8.76 -10.29 -10.20
N PRO A 67 -8.45 -9.05 -10.59
CA PRO A 67 -8.13 -8.76 -11.97
C PRO A 67 -6.78 -9.38 -12.33
N LEU A 68 -6.79 -10.20 -13.37
CA LEU A 68 -5.61 -10.88 -13.92
C LEU A 68 -5.44 -10.44 -15.37
N LEU A 69 -4.40 -9.64 -15.63
CA LEU A 69 -4.01 -9.28 -16.99
C LEU A 69 -3.03 -10.33 -17.50
N LYS A 70 -3.27 -10.89 -18.69
CA LYS A 70 -2.26 -11.72 -19.34
C LYS A 70 -1.09 -10.86 -19.79
N ARG A 71 0.12 -11.38 -19.65
CA ARG A 71 1.34 -10.64 -19.98
C ARG A 71 1.49 -10.35 -21.48
N ASP A 72 1.07 -11.28 -22.32
CA ASP A 72 1.13 -11.17 -23.79
C ASP A 72 0.11 -10.18 -24.37
N GLU A 73 -0.96 -9.87 -23.62
CA GLU A 73 -1.98 -8.88 -24.00
C GLU A 73 -1.65 -7.45 -23.50
N ILE A 74 -0.56 -7.26 -22.74
CA ILE A 74 -0.15 -5.93 -22.27
C ILE A 74 0.43 -5.12 -23.43
N GLU A 75 -0.13 -3.94 -23.66
CA GLU A 75 0.22 -3.09 -24.81
C GLU A 75 1.53 -2.33 -24.59
N ASP A 76 1.79 -1.89 -23.35
CA ASP A 76 2.97 -1.11 -22.98
C ASP A 76 3.24 -1.21 -21.47
N VAL A 77 4.48 -0.99 -21.07
CA VAL A 77 4.95 -1.08 -19.68
C VAL A 77 5.78 0.15 -19.32
N LEU A 78 5.28 0.94 -18.37
CA LEU A 78 6.05 2.02 -17.77
C LEU A 78 6.79 1.47 -16.55
N ASN A 79 8.11 1.36 -16.69
CA ASN A 79 8.99 0.88 -15.64
C ASN A 79 9.34 2.03 -14.65
N PRO A 80 8.92 1.94 -13.38
CA PRO A 80 9.18 2.98 -12.38
C PRO A 80 10.68 3.18 -12.09
N PHE A 81 11.51 2.16 -12.35
CA PHE A 81 12.95 2.19 -12.14
C PHE A 81 13.73 2.78 -13.34
N ASN A 82 13.07 3.06 -14.46
CA ASN A 82 13.70 3.74 -15.59
C ASN A 82 13.82 5.25 -15.32
N LYS A 83 15.02 5.69 -14.96
CA LYS A 83 15.31 7.10 -14.61
C LYS A 83 15.18 8.06 -15.79
N GLU A 84 15.29 7.59 -17.02
CA GLU A 84 15.11 8.43 -18.22
C GLU A 84 13.66 8.90 -18.35
N LEU A 85 12.72 8.16 -17.76
CA LEU A 85 11.31 8.54 -17.72
C LEU A 85 10.98 9.50 -16.57
N TRP A 86 11.91 9.77 -15.66
CA TRP A 86 11.59 10.59 -14.49
C TRP A 86 11.50 12.07 -14.90
N PRO A 87 10.39 12.76 -14.59
CA PRO A 87 10.38 14.21 -14.67
C PRO A 87 11.29 14.78 -13.58
N GLN A 88 11.54 16.09 -13.65
CA GLN A 88 12.18 16.80 -12.56
C GLN A 88 11.32 16.67 -11.29
N LEU A 89 11.92 16.12 -10.22
CA LEU A 89 11.26 15.99 -8.93
C LEU A 89 11.40 17.29 -8.11
N PRO A 90 10.52 17.52 -7.14
CA PRO A 90 10.69 18.61 -6.18
C PRO A 90 12.03 18.49 -5.43
N ARG A 91 12.70 19.63 -5.19
CA ARG A 91 14.01 19.69 -4.54
C ARG A 91 14.01 19.08 -3.14
N GLU A 92 12.85 19.07 -2.48
CA GLU A 92 12.67 18.45 -1.17
C GLU A 92 12.96 16.94 -1.19
N ILE A 93 12.77 16.28 -2.33
CA ILE A 93 13.08 14.85 -2.49
C ILE A 93 14.60 14.60 -2.49
N ASP A 94 15.40 15.57 -2.92
CA ASP A 94 16.86 15.47 -2.87
C ASP A 94 17.38 15.42 -1.43
N LEU A 95 16.65 15.97 -0.45
CA LEU A 95 16.99 15.85 0.97
C LEU A 95 16.91 14.40 1.47
N VAL A 96 16.15 13.56 0.78
CA VAL A 96 15.93 12.14 1.13
C VAL A 96 16.84 11.23 0.32
N LEU A 97 16.96 11.49 -0.99
CA LEU A 97 17.68 10.62 -1.92
C LEU A 97 19.13 11.04 -2.17
N GLY A 98 19.54 12.26 -1.79
CA GLY A 98 20.83 12.83 -2.14
C GLY A 98 22.05 12.10 -1.56
N ASP A 99 21.87 11.37 -0.47
CA ASP A 99 22.94 10.58 0.17
C ASP A 99 23.11 9.17 -0.47
N LEU A 100 22.25 8.80 -1.43
CA LEU A 100 22.33 7.52 -2.11
C LEU A 100 23.35 7.57 -3.25
N SER A 101 24.17 6.52 -3.37
CA SER A 101 25.05 6.35 -4.52
C SER A 101 24.27 6.10 -5.81
N SER A 102 24.91 6.34 -6.96
CA SER A 102 24.32 6.08 -8.28
C SER A 102 23.87 4.63 -8.47
N ASN A 103 24.49 3.67 -7.77
CA ASN A 103 24.07 2.27 -7.82
C ASN A 103 22.79 2.03 -6.99
N GLU A 104 22.71 2.61 -5.80
CA GLU A 104 21.54 2.49 -4.92
C GLU A 104 20.31 3.19 -5.51
N LEU A 105 20.51 4.31 -6.20
CA LEU A 105 19.44 5.02 -6.90
C LEU A 105 18.73 4.14 -7.95
N LYS A 106 19.39 3.11 -8.51
CA LYS A 106 18.78 2.15 -9.46
C LYS A 106 17.69 1.29 -8.81
N ASP A 107 17.68 1.19 -7.47
CA ASP A 107 16.68 0.43 -6.72
C ASP A 107 15.53 1.31 -6.21
N VAL A 108 15.54 2.61 -6.52
CA VAL A 108 14.44 3.54 -6.25
C VAL A 108 13.63 3.74 -7.53
N GLY A 109 12.33 3.47 -7.47
CA GLY A 109 11.36 3.64 -8.56
C GLY A 109 10.40 4.79 -8.26
N LEU A 110 10.00 5.55 -9.29
CA LEU A 110 8.98 6.59 -9.23
C LEU A 110 7.72 6.04 -9.87
N THR A 111 6.60 6.11 -9.16
CA THR A 111 5.31 5.59 -9.64
C THR A 111 4.22 6.66 -9.54
N GLY A 112 2.96 6.24 -9.59
CA GLY A 112 1.84 7.11 -9.29
C GLY A 112 1.64 8.21 -10.32
N SER A 113 1.24 9.39 -9.83
CA SER A 113 0.84 10.51 -10.69
C SER A 113 2.02 11.11 -11.47
N TYR A 114 3.22 11.13 -10.87
CA TYR A 114 4.43 11.57 -11.55
C TYR A 114 4.80 10.70 -12.74
N LEU A 115 4.83 9.37 -12.57
CA LEU A 115 5.17 8.47 -13.68
C LEU A 115 4.15 8.57 -14.83
N VAL A 116 2.86 8.74 -14.52
CA VAL A 116 1.84 8.91 -15.57
C VAL A 116 1.96 10.24 -16.30
N SER A 117 2.34 11.32 -15.60
CA SER A 117 2.43 12.67 -16.18
C SER A 117 3.43 12.78 -17.34
N THR A 118 4.38 11.84 -17.43
CA THR A 118 5.38 11.78 -18.50
C THR A 118 4.74 11.37 -19.84
N ILE A 119 3.61 10.68 -19.78
CA ILE A 119 2.81 10.27 -20.94
C ILE A 119 1.55 11.14 -21.07
N LEU A 120 0.84 11.39 -19.97
CA LEU A 120 -0.38 12.21 -19.94
C LEU A 120 -0.05 13.62 -19.39
N LYS A 121 0.44 14.50 -20.26
CA LYS A 121 1.00 15.82 -19.91
C LYS A 121 0.08 16.75 -19.09
N ASP A 122 -1.24 16.57 -19.16
CA ASP A 122 -2.21 17.39 -18.43
C ASP A 122 -2.49 16.89 -17.00
N ILE A 123 -1.95 15.73 -16.62
CA ILE A 123 -2.02 15.23 -15.25
C ILE A 123 -0.97 15.96 -14.42
N LYS A 124 -1.44 16.87 -13.55
CA LYS A 124 -0.59 17.50 -12.53
C LYS A 124 -0.31 16.51 -11.41
N PRO A 125 0.97 16.12 -11.19
CA PRO A 125 1.33 15.31 -10.03
C PRO A 125 1.03 16.07 -8.74
N ARG A 126 0.59 15.34 -7.71
CA ARG A 126 0.22 15.92 -6.41
C ARG A 126 1.13 15.42 -5.28
N ASP A 127 1.49 14.16 -5.38
CA ASP A 127 2.20 13.35 -4.41
C ASP A 127 3.37 12.65 -5.10
N VAL A 128 4.53 12.63 -4.46
CA VAL A 128 5.68 11.86 -4.93
C VAL A 128 5.57 10.44 -4.36
N ASP A 129 5.18 9.50 -5.22
CA ASP A 129 5.10 8.08 -4.89
C ASP A 129 6.41 7.38 -5.29
N LEU A 130 7.17 6.90 -4.31
CA LEU A 130 8.38 6.11 -4.53
C LEU A 130 8.18 4.66 -4.09
N ILE A 131 8.84 3.76 -4.80
CA ILE A 131 9.01 2.36 -4.41
C ILE A 131 10.50 2.06 -4.32
N ILE A 132 10.91 1.22 -3.37
CA ILE A 132 12.30 0.83 -3.19
C ILE A 132 12.37 -0.69 -3.15
N ARG A 133 13.06 -1.29 -4.12
CA ARG A 133 13.12 -2.75 -4.28
C ARG A 133 14.32 -3.41 -3.57
N ASP A 134 15.19 -2.58 -2.99
CA ASP A 134 16.27 -3.03 -2.12
C ASP A 134 15.99 -2.61 -0.67
N ILE A 135 16.01 -3.59 0.24
CA ILE A 135 15.66 -3.39 1.65
C ILE A 135 16.70 -2.50 2.35
N ASN A 136 17.99 -2.64 2.03
CA ASN A 136 19.05 -1.86 2.68
C ASN A 136 18.96 -0.38 2.25
N VAL A 137 18.72 -0.13 0.96
CA VAL A 137 18.43 1.22 0.45
C VAL A 137 17.17 1.78 1.12
N GLY A 138 16.13 0.97 1.27
CA GLY A 138 14.90 1.34 1.96
C GLY A 138 15.15 1.78 3.41
N PHE A 139 15.96 1.04 4.17
CA PHE A 139 16.33 1.40 5.53
C PHE A 139 17.16 2.69 5.61
N LYS A 140 18.07 2.93 4.66
CA LYS A 140 18.82 4.20 4.58
C LYS A 140 17.88 5.39 4.38
N VAL A 141 16.94 5.26 3.43
CA VAL A 141 15.91 6.28 3.17
C VAL A 141 15.03 6.50 4.39
N TYR A 142 14.56 5.43 5.05
CA TYR A 142 13.78 5.54 6.28
C TYR A 142 14.55 6.26 7.39
N LYS A 143 15.82 5.92 7.61
CA LYS A 143 16.67 6.59 8.61
C LYS A 143 16.82 8.08 8.30
N LYS A 144 17.03 8.43 7.03
CA LYS A 144 17.10 9.83 6.61
C LYS A 144 15.79 10.58 6.89
N LEU A 145 14.64 9.97 6.57
CA LEU A 145 13.33 10.55 6.85
C LEU A 145 13.08 10.72 8.35
N ARG A 146 13.49 9.76 9.18
CA ARG A 146 13.48 9.86 10.64
C ARG A 146 14.28 11.07 11.14
N GLU A 147 15.52 11.22 10.65
CA GLU A 147 16.37 12.36 11.00
C GLU A 147 15.72 13.70 10.59
N LEU A 148 15.10 13.76 9.41
CA LEU A 148 14.37 14.95 8.96
C LEU A 148 13.13 15.23 9.83
N ARG A 149 12.41 14.19 10.27
CA ARG A 149 11.26 14.30 11.18
C ARG A 149 11.69 14.84 12.55
N GLU A 150 12.78 14.32 13.10
CA GLU A 150 13.34 14.74 14.40
C GLU A 150 13.85 16.19 14.38
N LYS A 151 14.31 16.66 13.22
CA LYS A 151 14.71 18.07 13.00
C LYS A 151 13.54 19.01 12.67
N GLY A 152 12.31 18.50 12.59
CA GLY A 152 11.13 19.29 12.20
C GLY A 152 11.10 19.71 10.72
N ILE A 153 11.93 19.10 9.87
CA ILE A 153 11.98 19.37 8.41
C ILE A 153 10.88 18.61 7.67
N SER A 154 10.48 17.45 8.18
CA SER A 154 9.33 16.70 7.68
C SER A 154 8.26 16.57 8.76
N THR A 155 7.00 16.45 8.35
CA THR A 155 5.85 16.22 9.24
C THR A 155 5.02 15.02 8.76
N PRO A 156 4.26 14.36 9.66
CA PRO A 156 3.31 13.34 9.23
C PRO A 156 2.24 13.97 8.33
N LEU A 157 1.61 13.16 7.48
CA LEU A 157 0.49 13.66 6.68
C LEU A 157 -0.72 13.90 7.60
N GLU A 158 -1.17 15.16 7.70
CA GLU A 158 -2.24 15.54 8.64
C GLU A 158 -3.65 15.40 8.04
N GLU A 159 -3.81 15.60 6.73
CA GLU A 159 -5.13 15.56 6.08
C GLU A 159 -5.45 14.19 5.46
N PRO A 160 -6.53 13.52 5.92
CA PRO A 160 -7.07 12.37 5.22
C PRO A 160 -7.85 12.86 4.00
N ASN A 161 -7.23 12.86 2.82
CA ASN A 161 -8.04 12.80 1.59
C ASN A 161 -8.99 11.58 1.68
N GLU A 162 -10.22 11.70 1.17
CA GLU A 162 -11.23 10.62 1.19
C GLU A 162 -10.62 9.24 0.89
N PHE A 163 -10.60 8.35 1.89
CA PHE A 163 -10.00 7.02 1.77
C PHE A 163 -11.04 5.94 2.07
N GLU A 164 -11.16 4.97 1.17
CA GLU A 164 -12.06 3.82 1.35
C GLU A 164 -11.55 2.86 2.44
N GLY A 165 -12.43 2.41 3.34
CA GLY A 165 -12.22 1.23 4.19
C GLY A 165 -11.30 1.45 5.40
N CYS A 166 -11.20 2.69 5.88
CA CYS A 166 -10.62 3.07 7.16
C CYS A 166 -11.35 4.33 7.61
N ASP A 167 -11.89 4.39 8.82
CA ASP A 167 -12.52 5.62 9.30
C ASP A 167 -11.47 6.73 9.50
N PRO A 168 -11.86 8.01 9.44
CA PRO A 168 -10.92 9.12 9.55
C PRO A 168 -10.08 9.12 10.84
N GLU A 169 -10.66 8.74 11.98
CA GLU A 169 -9.97 8.71 13.28
C GLU A 169 -8.87 7.66 13.28
N THR A 170 -9.18 6.45 12.80
CA THR A 170 -8.20 5.38 12.61
C THR A 170 -7.06 5.81 11.69
N ARG A 171 -7.39 6.48 10.57
CA ARG A 171 -6.36 6.98 9.65
C ARG A 171 -5.45 8.00 10.34
N ILE A 172 -6.01 8.96 11.08
CA ILE A 172 -5.24 9.95 11.83
C ILE A 172 -4.34 9.28 12.87
N THR A 173 -4.87 8.33 13.64
CA THR A 173 -4.13 7.58 14.67
C THR A 173 -2.92 6.85 14.08
N LEU A 174 -3.10 6.18 12.93
CA LEU A 174 -2.00 5.47 12.27
C LEU A 174 -1.03 6.41 11.53
N LEU A 175 -1.52 7.49 10.91
CA LEU A 175 -0.70 8.43 10.15
C LEU A 175 0.27 9.22 11.02
N LYS A 176 -0.12 9.60 12.24
CA LYS A 176 0.71 10.38 13.16
C LYS A 176 2.09 9.78 13.40
N ASN A 177 2.19 8.46 13.37
CA ASN A 177 3.43 7.73 13.62
C ASN A 177 4.21 7.38 12.35
N ARG A 178 3.61 7.59 11.17
CA ARG A 178 4.18 7.17 9.90
C ARG A 178 5.29 8.13 9.45
N VAL A 179 6.38 7.52 9.02
CA VAL A 179 7.58 8.18 8.51
C VAL A 179 7.66 8.01 7.00
N LEU A 180 7.21 6.87 6.45
CA LEU A 180 7.24 6.60 5.01
C LEU A 180 6.11 7.31 4.22
N GLU A 181 5.22 8.03 4.89
CA GLU A 181 4.20 8.89 4.28
C GLU A 181 4.17 10.20 5.08
N GLY A 182 4.27 11.33 4.40
CA GLY A 182 4.36 12.62 5.08
C GLY A 182 4.55 13.78 4.13
N VAL A 183 5.02 14.90 4.69
CA VAL A 183 5.27 16.15 3.98
C VAL A 183 6.69 16.63 4.27
N ILE A 184 7.42 17.09 3.25
CA ILE A 184 8.66 17.88 3.39
C ILE A 184 8.43 19.18 2.63
N GLY A 185 8.50 20.32 3.31
CA GLY A 185 8.12 21.61 2.72
C GLY A 185 6.67 21.57 2.22
N ASN A 186 6.47 21.73 0.91
CA ASN A 186 5.15 21.62 0.26
C ASN A 186 4.95 20.30 -0.49
N THR A 187 5.89 19.36 -0.35
CA THR A 187 5.91 18.10 -1.11
C THR A 187 5.37 16.97 -0.26
N VAL A 188 4.19 16.46 -0.63
CA VAL A 188 3.63 15.22 -0.07
C VAL A 188 4.36 14.03 -0.69
N TYR A 189 4.77 13.07 0.14
CA TYR A 189 5.46 11.86 -0.31
C TYR A 189 4.84 10.59 0.28
N SER A 190 5.01 9.50 -0.45
CA SER A 190 4.72 8.13 -0.04
C SER A 190 5.85 7.24 -0.54
N ILE A 191 6.45 6.45 0.35
CA ILE A 191 7.54 5.53 0.01
C ILE A 191 7.15 4.11 0.43
N ARG A 192 7.26 3.15 -0.48
CA ARG A 192 7.08 1.72 -0.17
C ARG A 192 8.39 0.98 -0.32
N ILE A 193 8.83 0.33 0.74
CA ILE A 193 9.96 -0.62 0.67
C ILE A 193 9.37 -1.99 0.34
N LEU A 194 9.89 -2.64 -0.69
CA LEU A 194 9.39 -3.92 -1.19
C LEU A 194 10.27 -5.07 -0.68
N SER A 195 9.67 -6.21 -0.41
CA SER A 195 10.39 -7.45 -0.10
C SER A 195 11.00 -8.12 -1.33
N CYS A 196 10.77 -7.58 -2.53
CA CYS A 196 11.12 -8.20 -3.79
C CYS A 196 11.84 -7.24 -4.74
N ARG A 197 12.78 -7.78 -5.52
CA ARG A 197 13.38 -7.11 -6.68
C ARG A 197 12.69 -7.45 -7.99
N GLU A 198 12.08 -8.63 -8.04
CA GLU A 198 11.40 -9.22 -9.19
C GLU A 198 10.12 -9.90 -8.74
N SER A 199 9.26 -10.27 -9.70
CA SER A 199 8.01 -10.95 -9.37
C SER A 199 8.27 -12.35 -8.83
N THR A 200 7.56 -12.72 -7.78
CA THR A 200 7.59 -14.06 -7.19
C THR A 200 6.26 -14.77 -7.40
N LYS A 201 6.22 -16.09 -7.22
CA LYS A 201 4.97 -16.84 -7.19
C LYS A 201 4.22 -16.58 -5.88
N PRO A 202 2.88 -16.51 -5.88
CA PRO A 202 2.11 -16.31 -4.66
C PRO A 202 2.17 -17.54 -3.76
N ILE A 203 2.13 -17.32 -2.45
CA ILE A 203 1.86 -18.38 -1.48
C ILE A 203 0.35 -18.64 -1.46
N CYS A 204 -0.05 -19.86 -1.76
CA CYS A 204 -1.47 -20.17 -1.87
C CYS A 204 -2.16 -20.21 -0.50
N VAL A 205 -3.39 -19.71 -0.46
CA VAL A 205 -4.36 -19.85 0.62
C VAL A 205 -5.09 -21.18 0.41
N GLU A 206 -4.90 -22.11 1.34
CA GLU A 206 -5.57 -23.42 1.32
C GLU A 206 -7.03 -23.27 1.73
N SER A 207 -7.26 -22.51 2.80
CA SER A 207 -8.58 -22.19 3.31
C SER A 207 -8.59 -20.82 3.99
N TYR A 208 -9.78 -20.23 4.10
CA TYR A 208 -9.97 -19.01 4.87
C TYR A 208 -11.31 -19.03 5.60
N GLU A 209 -11.34 -18.33 6.72
CA GLU A 209 -12.55 -18.03 7.49
C GLU A 209 -12.68 -16.52 7.65
N PHE A 210 -13.87 -16.03 8.00
CA PHE A 210 -14.06 -14.64 8.36
C PHE A 210 -13.87 -14.45 9.86
N PHE A 211 -13.07 -13.44 10.20
CA PHE A 211 -12.76 -13.05 11.56
C PHE A 211 -13.24 -11.62 11.83
N SER A 212 -13.91 -11.45 12.96
CA SER A 212 -14.29 -10.17 13.53
C SER A 212 -13.98 -10.18 15.02
N GLY A 213 -13.28 -9.17 15.52
CA GLY A 213 -12.80 -9.15 16.89
C GLY A 213 -11.78 -8.05 17.15
N GLU A 214 -11.23 -8.04 18.37
CA GLU A 214 -10.15 -7.15 18.76
C GLU A 214 -8.79 -7.83 18.51
N LEU A 215 -7.84 -7.07 17.98
CA LEU A 215 -6.44 -7.44 17.80
C LEU A 215 -5.57 -6.40 18.50
N THR A 216 -4.75 -6.80 19.47
CA THR A 216 -3.76 -5.90 20.07
C THR A 216 -2.39 -6.18 19.47
N ILE A 217 -1.77 -5.20 18.82
CA ILE A 217 -0.42 -5.38 18.26
C ILE A 217 0.58 -5.49 19.40
N ILE A 218 1.26 -6.63 19.53
CA ILE A 218 2.23 -6.88 20.61
C ILE A 218 3.68 -6.88 20.11
N ARG A 219 3.89 -7.06 18.80
CA ARG A 219 5.23 -7.07 18.19
C ARG A 219 5.15 -6.75 16.70
N ASP A 220 6.10 -5.99 16.20
CA ASP A 220 6.33 -5.75 14.78
C ASP A 220 7.33 -6.78 14.21
N LEU A 221 7.02 -7.34 13.04
CA LEU A 221 7.94 -8.25 12.34
C LEU A 221 8.50 -7.61 11.07
N SER A 222 7.65 -6.88 10.34
CA SER A 222 8.03 -6.15 9.14
C SER A 222 7.17 -4.91 8.98
N PRO A 223 7.35 -3.86 9.81
CA PRO A 223 6.47 -2.69 9.80
C PRO A 223 6.75 -1.73 8.63
N LEU A 224 7.94 -1.81 8.03
CA LEU A 224 8.41 -0.90 6.98
C LEU A 224 8.41 -1.53 5.57
N ILE A 225 8.48 -2.86 5.49
CA ILE A 225 8.63 -3.59 4.23
C ILE A 225 7.29 -4.24 3.89
N MET A 226 6.83 -4.10 2.65
CA MET A 226 5.59 -4.72 2.18
C MET A 226 5.85 -6.20 1.79
N PRO A 227 5.00 -7.17 2.18
CA PRO A 227 3.80 -7.03 3.02
C PRO A 227 4.14 -6.66 4.47
N TYR A 228 3.33 -5.77 5.07
CA TYR A 228 3.50 -5.33 6.44
C TYR A 228 3.00 -6.42 7.40
N VAL A 229 3.85 -6.88 8.31
CA VAL A 229 3.56 -8.04 9.17
C VAL A 229 3.78 -7.73 10.65
N TYR A 230 2.82 -8.16 11.47
CA TYR A 230 2.78 -7.98 12.92
C TYR A 230 2.37 -9.26 13.63
N VAL A 231 2.69 -9.34 14.92
CA VAL A 231 2.05 -10.29 15.85
C VAL A 231 1.02 -9.53 16.66
N ALA A 232 -0.19 -10.08 16.74
CA ALA A 232 -1.27 -9.56 17.56
C ALA A 232 -1.77 -10.60 18.55
N GLU A 233 -2.23 -10.14 19.71
CA GLU A 233 -3.03 -10.95 20.62
C GLU A 233 -4.52 -10.80 20.28
N SER A 234 -5.26 -11.90 20.35
CA SER A 234 -6.68 -11.99 20.03
C SER A 234 -7.37 -13.05 20.91
N ASN A 235 -8.68 -13.21 20.75
CA ASN A 235 -9.42 -14.33 21.36
C ASN A 235 -8.97 -15.72 20.85
N LEU A 236 -8.20 -15.79 19.77
CA LEU A 236 -7.58 -17.03 19.25
C LEU A 236 -6.17 -17.25 19.82
N GLY A 237 -5.69 -16.39 20.73
CA GLY A 237 -4.30 -16.32 21.15
C GLY A 237 -3.46 -15.46 20.22
N GLY A 238 -2.14 -15.69 20.23
CA GLY A 238 -1.17 -14.97 19.40
C GLY A 238 -1.30 -15.34 17.92
N ILE A 239 -1.47 -14.34 17.06
CA ILE A 239 -1.72 -14.53 15.63
C ILE A 239 -0.94 -13.53 14.77
N LEU A 240 -0.58 -13.93 13.54
CA LEU A 240 0.05 -13.02 12.59
C LEU A 240 -1.01 -12.17 11.89
N VAL A 241 -0.70 -10.89 11.70
CA VAL A 241 -1.53 -9.94 10.97
C VAL A 241 -0.72 -9.42 9.79
N LYS A 242 -1.30 -9.39 8.60
CA LYS A 242 -0.62 -8.95 7.36
C LYS A 242 -1.44 -7.94 6.54
N SER A 243 -0.74 -7.13 5.76
CA SER A 243 -1.34 -6.19 4.81
C SER A 243 -0.41 -5.86 3.64
N LEU A 244 -0.97 -5.68 2.44
CA LEU A 244 -0.30 -5.07 1.29
C LEU A 244 -0.58 -3.57 1.17
N ARG A 245 -1.48 -3.02 1.99
CA ARG A 245 -1.84 -1.59 1.98
C ARG A 245 -0.95 -0.79 2.93
N MET A 246 -0.27 0.22 2.38
CA MET A 246 0.60 1.15 3.12
C MET A 246 -0.09 1.84 4.30
N ARG A 247 -1.43 1.99 4.27
CA ARG A 247 -2.18 2.53 5.42
C ARG A 247 -2.03 1.71 6.71
N PHE A 248 -1.57 0.47 6.61
CA PHE A 248 -1.29 -0.43 7.72
C PHE A 248 0.22 -0.67 7.88
N SER A 249 1.08 0.18 7.29
CA SER A 249 2.49 0.24 7.67
C SER A 249 2.65 0.98 8.98
N GLU A 250 3.76 0.71 9.67
CA GLU A 250 4.20 1.44 10.87
C GLU A 250 3.14 1.49 12.00
N ILE A 251 2.27 0.48 12.13
CA ILE A 251 1.34 0.38 13.26
C ILE A 251 2.15 0.23 14.57
N PRO A 252 2.01 1.15 15.54
CA PRO A 252 2.72 1.05 16.80
C PRO A 252 2.32 -0.19 17.63
N VAL A 253 3.29 -0.74 18.35
CA VAL A 253 3.02 -1.75 19.40
C VAL A 253 2.12 -1.13 20.47
N GLY A 254 1.15 -1.90 20.95
CA GLY A 254 0.12 -1.50 21.90
C GLY A 254 -1.18 -1.04 21.25
N ILE A 255 -1.20 -0.73 19.94
CA ILE A 255 -2.44 -0.34 19.27
C ILE A 255 -3.45 -1.48 19.25
N LYS A 256 -4.69 -1.14 19.58
CA LYS A 256 -5.85 -2.03 19.46
C LYS A 256 -6.54 -1.79 18.13
N LEU A 257 -6.81 -2.86 17.41
CA LEU A 257 -7.56 -2.85 16.16
C LEU A 257 -8.87 -3.62 16.38
N LEU A 258 -10.01 -2.94 16.22
CA LEU A 258 -11.29 -3.61 16.05
C LEU A 258 -11.47 -3.91 14.56
N VAL A 259 -11.51 -5.20 14.23
CA VAL A 259 -11.61 -5.66 12.86
C VAL A 259 -12.96 -6.33 12.60
N SER A 260 -13.45 -6.24 11.37
CA SER A 260 -14.71 -6.88 10.98
C SER A 260 -14.62 -7.45 9.57
N ASN A 261 -14.99 -8.73 9.45
CA ASN A 261 -14.96 -9.51 8.21
C ASN A 261 -13.57 -9.59 7.55
N CYS A 262 -12.51 -9.63 8.36
CA CYS A 262 -11.16 -9.91 7.84
C CYS A 262 -11.01 -11.40 7.53
N ARG A 263 -10.15 -11.72 6.56
CA ARG A 263 -9.86 -13.11 6.21
C ARG A 263 -8.79 -13.65 7.15
N LEU A 264 -9.15 -14.67 7.92
CA LEU A 264 -8.21 -15.56 8.59
C LEU A 264 -7.78 -16.62 7.57
N GLU A 265 -6.58 -16.48 7.02
CA GLU A 265 -6.06 -17.30 5.93
C GLU A 265 -5.08 -18.34 6.45
N ARG A 266 -5.28 -19.60 6.04
CA ARG A 266 -4.32 -20.70 6.23
C ARG A 266 -3.58 -20.91 4.90
N CYS A 267 -2.28 -20.70 4.92
CA CYS A 267 -1.43 -20.72 3.74
C CYS A 267 -0.68 -22.06 3.59
N SER A 268 -0.34 -22.41 2.35
CA SER A 268 0.32 -23.68 2.00
C SER A 268 1.72 -23.87 2.58
N ASN A 269 2.32 -22.80 3.10
CA ASN A 269 3.58 -22.84 3.85
C ASN A 269 3.37 -23.06 5.36
N GLY A 270 2.16 -23.41 5.79
CA GLY A 270 1.77 -23.61 7.19
C GLY A 270 1.50 -22.32 7.98
N SER A 271 1.67 -21.14 7.36
CA SER A 271 1.44 -19.88 8.05
C SER A 271 -0.04 -19.54 8.14
N ILE A 272 -0.43 -18.89 9.24
CA ILE A 272 -1.82 -18.46 9.49
C ILE A 272 -1.81 -16.94 9.71
N TYR A 273 -2.60 -16.20 8.93
CA TYR A 273 -2.64 -14.74 8.99
C TYR A 273 -4.06 -14.20 9.04
N ILE A 274 -4.28 -13.12 9.77
CA ILE A 274 -5.41 -12.22 9.52
C ILE A 274 -4.97 -11.17 8.49
N SER A 275 -5.66 -11.12 7.35
CA SER A 275 -5.42 -10.13 6.29
C SER A 275 -6.28 -8.88 6.48
N LEU A 276 -5.64 -7.70 6.53
CA LEU A 276 -6.31 -6.41 6.67
C LEU A 276 -6.77 -5.80 5.32
N ASP A 277 -6.49 -6.45 4.19
CA ASP A 277 -6.61 -5.85 2.86
C ASP A 277 -8.03 -5.76 2.31
N LYS A 278 -8.97 -6.56 2.84
CA LYS A 278 -10.36 -6.65 2.37
C LYS A 278 -11.35 -6.69 3.53
N CYS A 279 -11.17 -5.83 4.52
CA CYS A 279 -12.06 -5.73 5.67
C CYS A 279 -12.13 -4.32 6.26
N THR A 280 -12.98 -4.15 7.26
CA THR A 280 -13.10 -2.92 8.05
C THR A 280 -12.15 -3.00 9.24
N VAL A 281 -11.41 -1.93 9.49
CA VAL A 281 -10.47 -1.81 10.61
C VAL A 281 -10.71 -0.47 11.29
N ARG A 282 -10.85 -0.48 12.62
CA ARG A 282 -10.81 0.71 13.47
C ARG A 282 -9.65 0.60 14.46
N ALA A 283 -8.83 1.63 14.62
CA ALA A 283 -7.70 1.65 15.55
C ALA A 283 -7.94 2.58 16.72
N PHE A 284 -7.55 2.13 17.91
CA PHE A 284 -7.65 2.86 19.16
C PHE A 284 -6.29 2.92 19.85
N SER A 285 -5.96 4.08 20.42
CA SER A 285 -4.80 4.21 21.30
C SER A 285 -5.17 3.72 22.70
N THR A 286 -4.27 2.99 23.36
CA THR A 286 -4.48 2.55 24.75
C THR A 286 -4.56 3.70 25.76
N ASN A 287 -4.14 4.90 25.37
CA ASN A 287 -4.23 6.09 26.20
C ASN A 287 -5.60 6.81 26.08
N ASP A 288 -6.46 6.39 25.16
CA ASP A 288 -7.81 6.92 25.05
C ASP A 288 -8.76 6.11 25.94
N HIS A 289 -8.69 6.35 27.25
CA HIS A 289 -9.83 6.09 28.13
C HIS A 289 -10.95 7.09 27.82
N HIS A 290 -11.61 6.93 26.69
CA HIS A 290 -12.97 7.44 26.54
C HIS A 290 -13.92 6.45 27.21
N SER A 291 -14.28 6.80 28.45
CA SER A 291 -15.51 6.36 29.09
C SER A 291 -16.65 6.39 28.07
N PRO A 292 -17.53 5.38 28.01
CA PRO A 292 -18.66 5.40 27.09
C PRO A 292 -19.53 6.61 27.40
N SER A 293 -19.51 7.60 26.50
CA SER A 293 -20.43 8.73 26.52
C SER A 293 -21.85 8.17 26.45
N LYS A 294 -22.63 8.52 27.45
CA LYS A 294 -24.04 8.18 27.62
C LYS A 294 -24.81 8.26 26.29
N LEU A 295 -25.55 7.20 25.99
CA LEU A 295 -26.71 7.27 25.11
C LEU A 295 -27.61 8.42 25.58
N ILE A 296 -27.68 9.48 24.78
CA ILE A 296 -28.78 10.43 24.86
C ILE A 296 -29.90 9.82 24.01
N VAL A 297 -30.83 9.18 24.69
CA VAL A 297 -32.15 8.86 24.14
C VAL A 297 -32.90 10.18 24.04
N ILE A 298 -33.18 10.62 22.82
CA ILE A 298 -34.17 11.67 22.58
C ILE A 298 -35.50 10.93 22.37
N GLN A 299 -36.42 11.13 23.32
CA GLN A 299 -37.85 10.80 23.18
C GLN A 299 -38.54 11.80 22.26
#